data_AF-A0A8D0H4I5-F1
#
_entry.id   AF-A0A8D0H4I5-F1
#
_cell.length_a   1.000
_cell.length_b   1.000
_cell.length_c   1.000
_cell.angle_alpha   90.00
_cell.angle_beta   90.00
_cell.angle_gamma   90.00
#
_symmetry.space_group_name_H-M   'P 1'
#
loop_
_entity.id
_entity.type
_entity.pdbx_description
1 polymer ?
#
loop_
_entity_poly.entity_id
_entity_poly.type
_entity_poly.pdbx_seq_one_letter_code
_entity_poly.pdbx_strand_id
1 'polypeptide(L)'
;MPNLGGQPLCTETYGPRWPRHYHPSPDGCLRCVPQGPQDVGYGSLRGIFMSVFLPQGYPESVSPDYLPYQLWDTVQAFASSITGALATQAVLRGVGVGDQASTVTAATVTWLLKDGTGMLGRILFAWMKGSKLDCDAKQWRLFADVLNDVAIFMEIVAPAFPACFTAIVCASGLAKCIVGVAGGATRAALTMHQARRDNMADVSAKDGSQETLVNLAGLLVSLLLLPLVTNNLLLTYTLYGLFTALHLYANYRAVRAVCMETLNYARLRLVLRHFLRHGEVPHPTHINPQEPLVPGTVSVALHPYAESVDVIHACVHALLLETLLYQDLPPTLWEGSSLLALQCKLQKGKGDDEDSNESHQVLDRIFPAFLAGLMASGWVTDRHLLGADEWRVDWIMSTKKAQ
;
A
#
# COMPACT_ATOMS: atom_id res chain seq x y z
N MET A 1 49.73 -29.02 1.77
CA MET A 1 48.36 -28.55 1.48
C MET A 1 48.27 -28.28 -0.02
N PRO A 2 47.24 -28.76 -0.73
CA PRO A 2 47.16 -28.60 -2.17
C PRO A 2 46.97 -27.11 -2.50
N ASN A 3 47.72 -26.65 -3.52
CA ASN A 3 47.54 -25.34 -4.15
C ASN A 3 46.09 -25.21 -4.66
N LEU A 4 45.25 -24.50 -3.90
CA LEU A 4 43.94 -24.02 -4.36
C LEU A 4 44.17 -22.85 -5.32
N GLY A 5 44.67 -23.17 -6.51
CA GLY A 5 44.71 -22.24 -7.63
C GLY A 5 43.29 -21.92 -8.10
N GLY A 6 42.80 -20.72 -7.76
CA GLY A 6 41.89 -19.97 -8.63
C GLY A 6 40.45 -19.76 -8.17
N GLN A 7 39.88 -20.58 -7.28
CA GLN A 7 38.48 -20.39 -6.85
C GLN A 7 38.36 -19.66 -5.50
N PRO A 8 37.41 -18.72 -5.36
CA PRO A 8 37.09 -18.09 -4.09
C PRO A 8 36.49 -19.11 -3.12
N LEU A 9 36.83 -18.99 -1.84
CA LEU A 9 36.23 -19.82 -0.77
C LEU A 9 34.78 -19.39 -0.52
N CYS A 10 34.54 -18.09 -0.52
CA CYS A 10 33.21 -17.51 -0.51
C CYS A 10 33.21 -16.15 -1.22
N THR A 11 32.03 -15.74 -1.68
CA THR A 11 31.82 -14.47 -2.35
C THR A 11 30.84 -13.63 -1.53
N GLU A 12 31.25 -12.41 -1.21
CA GLU A 12 30.36 -11.39 -0.67
C GLU A 12 29.42 -10.92 -1.77
N THR A 13 28.13 -11.20 -1.62
CA THR A 13 27.08 -10.78 -2.56
C THR A 13 26.22 -9.64 -2.02
N TYR A 14 26.41 -9.26 -0.75
CA TYR A 14 25.71 -8.18 -0.08
C TYR A 14 26.67 -7.29 0.69
N GLY A 15 26.49 -5.97 0.60
CA GLY A 15 27.36 -4.99 1.23
C GLY A 15 28.00 -4.06 0.20
N PRO A 16 29.31 -4.17 -0.08
CA PRO A 16 30.00 -3.30 -1.02
C PRO A 16 29.47 -3.47 -2.45
N ARG A 17 29.54 -2.38 -3.21
CA ARG A 17 29.01 -2.26 -4.58
C ARG A 17 29.54 -3.28 -5.59
N TRP A 18 30.66 -3.92 -5.27
CA TRP A 18 31.30 -4.96 -6.06
C TRP A 18 31.45 -6.21 -5.22
N PRO A 19 31.16 -7.41 -5.78
CA PRO A 19 31.40 -8.65 -5.09
C PRO A 19 32.85 -8.71 -4.62
N ARG A 20 33.04 -9.18 -3.38
CA ARG A 20 34.37 -9.44 -2.83
C ARG A 20 34.58 -10.93 -2.74
N HIS A 21 35.73 -11.38 -3.21
CA HIS A 21 36.11 -12.78 -3.13
C HIS A 21 37.06 -12.98 -1.96
N TYR A 22 36.73 -13.93 -1.10
CA TYR A 22 37.60 -14.32 -0.01
C TYR A 22 38.39 -15.55 -0.43
N HIS A 23 39.71 -15.41 -0.48
CA HIS A 23 40.62 -16.50 -0.80
C HIS A 23 41.37 -16.95 0.47
N PRO A 24 41.59 -18.25 0.67
CA PRO A 24 42.39 -18.74 1.78
C PRO A 24 43.86 -18.34 1.58
N SER A 25 44.47 -17.79 2.62
CA SER A 25 45.88 -17.42 2.64
C SER A 25 46.70 -18.46 3.43
N PRO A 26 47.98 -18.71 3.09
CA PRO A 26 48.80 -19.75 3.72
C PRO A 26 49.02 -19.60 5.24
N ASP A 27 48.78 -18.40 5.77
CA ASP A 27 48.83 -18.03 7.19
C ASP A 27 47.54 -18.37 7.97
N GLY A 28 46.54 -18.97 7.31
CA GLY A 28 45.24 -19.28 7.91
C GLY A 28 44.27 -18.09 7.91
N CYS A 29 44.66 -16.95 7.33
CA CYS A 29 43.80 -15.78 7.18
C CYS A 29 42.99 -15.85 5.88
N LEU A 30 41.90 -15.07 5.79
CA LEU A 30 41.18 -14.84 4.54
C LEU A 30 41.65 -13.55 3.89
N ARG A 31 42.11 -13.64 2.64
CA ARG A 31 42.44 -12.47 1.83
C ARG A 31 41.20 -12.03 1.06
N CYS A 32 40.76 -10.80 1.32
CA CYS A 32 39.67 -10.17 0.58
C CYS A 32 40.20 -9.53 -0.72
N VAL A 33 39.62 -9.91 -1.86
CA VAL A 33 39.96 -9.38 -3.18
C VAL A 33 38.69 -8.77 -3.79
N PRO A 34 38.61 -7.44 -3.95
CA PRO A 34 37.48 -6.80 -4.62
C PRO A 34 37.47 -7.13 -6.12
N GLN A 35 36.30 -7.45 -6.68
CA GLN A 35 36.14 -7.80 -8.10
C GLN A 35 35.90 -6.57 -9.02
N GLY A 36 36.10 -5.35 -8.51
CA GLY A 36 35.89 -4.10 -9.23
C GLY A 36 37.18 -3.28 -9.41
N PRO A 37 37.18 -2.27 -10.30
CA PRO A 37 38.32 -1.36 -10.45
C PRO A 37 38.73 -0.76 -9.09
N GLN A 38 40.04 -0.74 -8.82
CA GLN A 38 40.61 -0.26 -7.55
C GLN A 38 40.49 1.27 -7.38
N ASP A 39 40.19 2.00 -8.46
CA ASP A 39 39.95 3.43 -8.43
C ASP A 39 38.54 3.73 -7.90
N VAL A 40 38.52 4.38 -6.74
CA VAL A 40 37.36 4.86 -6.02
C VAL A 40 36.76 6.03 -6.78
N GLY A 41 35.96 5.72 -7.80
CA GLY A 41 35.21 6.70 -8.58
C GLY A 41 33.95 6.05 -9.13
N TYR A 42 32.88 6.84 -9.26
CA TYR A 42 31.70 6.38 -9.96
C TYR A 42 32.03 6.14 -11.44
N GLY A 43 32.46 4.92 -11.78
CA GLY A 43 32.95 4.58 -13.13
C GLY A 43 31.91 4.70 -14.25
N SER A 44 30.64 4.98 -13.91
CA SER A 44 29.61 5.36 -14.89
C SER A 44 28.50 6.21 -14.25
N LEU A 45 27.89 7.09 -15.05
CA LEU A 45 26.69 7.85 -14.67
C LEU A 45 25.55 6.92 -14.24
N ARG A 46 25.40 5.77 -14.91
CA ARG A 46 24.46 4.71 -14.51
C ARG A 46 24.76 4.23 -13.09
N GLY A 47 26.03 4.02 -12.77
CA GLY A 47 26.48 3.71 -11.42
C GLY A 47 25.95 4.77 -10.44
N ILE A 48 26.33 6.04 -10.62
CA ILE A 48 25.89 7.16 -9.76
C ILE A 48 24.39 7.12 -9.53
N PHE A 49 23.63 7.06 -10.62
CA PHE A 49 22.18 7.05 -10.58
C PHE A 49 21.64 5.92 -9.71
N MET A 50 22.10 4.69 -9.96
CA MET A 50 21.70 3.51 -9.18
C MET A 50 22.04 3.66 -7.69
N SER A 51 23.20 4.21 -7.32
CA SER A 51 23.54 4.41 -5.90
C SER A 51 22.78 5.52 -5.22
N VAL A 52 22.41 6.57 -5.96
CA VAL A 52 21.69 7.70 -5.38
C VAL A 52 20.24 7.31 -5.15
N PHE A 53 19.62 6.66 -6.14
CA PHE A 53 18.17 6.45 -6.18
C PHE A 53 17.70 5.05 -5.83
N LEU A 54 18.54 4.01 -5.90
CA LEU A 54 18.13 2.66 -5.51
C LEU A 54 18.71 2.24 -4.15
N PRO A 55 18.01 1.35 -3.42
CA PRO A 55 18.51 0.79 -2.17
C PRO A 55 19.81 0.00 -2.34
N GLN A 56 20.61 -0.04 -1.28
CA GLN A 56 21.83 -0.82 -1.23
C GLN A 56 21.53 -2.30 -1.43
N GLY A 57 22.27 -2.97 -2.31
CA GLY A 57 22.04 -4.38 -2.65
C GLY A 57 20.84 -4.62 -3.56
N TYR A 58 20.34 -3.58 -4.24
CA TYR A 58 19.37 -3.74 -5.33
C TYR A 58 19.95 -4.63 -6.45
N PRO A 59 19.15 -5.54 -7.06
CA PRO A 59 17.72 -5.74 -6.83
C PRO A 59 17.32 -6.64 -5.65
N GLU A 60 18.24 -7.38 -5.05
CA GLU A 60 17.96 -8.45 -4.08
C GLU A 60 17.58 -7.96 -2.68
N SER A 61 17.84 -6.67 -2.38
CA SER A 61 17.47 -6.05 -1.10
C SER A 61 16.03 -5.53 -1.06
N VAL A 62 15.31 -5.58 -2.18
CA VAL A 62 13.93 -5.13 -2.28
C VAL A 62 13.00 -6.16 -2.89
N SER A 63 11.69 -5.97 -2.75
CA SER A 63 10.70 -6.80 -3.43
C SER A 63 10.81 -6.68 -4.96
N PRO A 64 10.45 -7.73 -5.73
CA PRO A 64 10.52 -7.70 -7.20
C PRO A 64 9.64 -6.63 -7.86
N ASP A 65 8.60 -6.18 -7.17
CA ASP A 65 7.66 -5.15 -7.63
C ASP A 65 8.13 -3.70 -7.37
N TYR A 66 9.27 -3.51 -6.68
CA TYR A 66 9.79 -2.20 -6.32
C TYR A 66 9.96 -1.28 -7.53
N LEU A 67 10.76 -1.69 -8.51
CA LEU A 67 11.06 -0.84 -9.66
C LEU A 67 9.82 -0.56 -10.53
N PRO A 68 8.99 -1.56 -10.89
CA PRO A 68 7.72 -1.31 -11.57
C PRO A 68 6.83 -0.30 -10.84
N TYR A 69 6.71 -0.40 -9.51
CA TYR A 69 5.96 0.56 -8.71
C TYR A 69 6.58 1.96 -8.77
N GLN A 70 7.88 2.08 -8.49
CA GLN A 70 8.60 3.36 -8.43
C GLN A 70 8.56 4.14 -9.75
N LEU A 71 8.58 3.45 -10.88
CA LEU A 71 8.45 4.08 -12.20
C LEU A 71 7.07 4.75 -12.38
N TRP A 72 6.00 4.06 -11.99
CA TRP A 72 4.65 4.62 -12.09
C TRP A 72 4.38 5.68 -11.01
N ASP A 73 4.88 5.48 -9.78
CA ASP A 73 4.81 6.46 -8.70
C ASP A 73 5.55 7.75 -9.06
N THR A 74 6.69 7.65 -9.76
CA THR A 74 7.40 8.80 -10.34
C THR A 74 6.54 9.58 -11.35
N VAL A 75 5.89 8.88 -12.29
CA VAL A 75 5.00 9.54 -13.26
C VAL A 75 3.82 10.21 -12.56
N GLN A 76 3.26 9.54 -11.55
CA GLN A 76 2.20 10.05 -10.71
C GLN A 76 2.63 11.33 -9.98
N ALA A 77 3.74 11.30 -9.24
CA ALA A 77 4.27 12.43 -8.48
C ALA A 77 4.56 13.63 -9.38
N PHE A 78 5.12 13.40 -10.58
CA PHE A 78 5.32 14.46 -11.58
C PHE A 78 4.00 15.14 -11.97
N ALA A 79 2.98 14.36 -12.31
CA ALA A 79 1.68 14.89 -12.69
C ALA A 79 1.01 15.69 -11.56
N SER A 80 1.07 15.17 -10.33
CA SER A 80 0.57 15.83 -9.13
C SER A 80 1.31 17.15 -8.83
N SER A 81 2.62 17.20 -9.07
CA SER A 81 3.42 18.42 -8.93
C SER A 81 2.93 19.54 -9.87
N ILE A 82 2.64 19.22 -11.13
CA ILE A 82 2.13 20.19 -12.12
C ILE A 82 0.73 20.69 -11.72
N THR A 83 -0.21 19.80 -11.41
CA THR A 83 -1.57 20.19 -11.01
C THR A 83 -1.56 20.98 -9.69
N GLY A 84 -0.66 20.63 -8.76
CA GLY A 84 -0.42 21.38 -7.52
C GLY A 84 0.09 22.80 -7.74
N ALA A 85 0.94 23.02 -8.75
CA ALA A 85 1.39 24.36 -9.12
C ALA A 85 0.26 25.23 -9.69
N LEU A 86 -0.61 24.65 -10.55
CA LEU A 86 -1.80 25.34 -11.07
C LEU A 86 -2.75 25.76 -9.95
N ALA A 87 -3.01 24.87 -9.00
CA ALA A 87 -3.85 25.16 -7.84
C ALA A 87 -3.24 26.23 -6.93
N THR A 88 -1.92 26.19 -6.71
CA THR A 88 -1.20 27.20 -5.93
C THR A 88 -1.34 28.58 -6.56
N GLN A 89 -1.15 28.70 -7.88
CA GLN A 89 -1.35 29.96 -8.61
C GLN A 89 -2.79 30.47 -8.46
N ALA A 90 -3.79 29.60 -8.57
CA ALA A 90 -5.19 29.96 -8.40
C ALA A 90 -5.49 30.45 -6.98
N VAL A 91 -5.01 29.75 -5.94
CA VAL A 91 -5.18 30.16 -4.54
C VAL A 91 -4.52 31.51 -4.28
N LEU A 92 -3.30 31.73 -4.78
CA LEU A 92 -2.61 33.02 -4.64
C LEU A 92 -3.39 34.17 -5.29
N ARG A 93 -3.95 33.94 -6.49
CA ARG A 93 -4.83 34.91 -7.13
C ARG A 93 -6.10 35.14 -6.31
N GLY A 94 -6.70 34.10 -5.77
CA GLY A 94 -7.93 34.16 -5.00
C GLY A 94 -7.81 34.87 -3.65
N VAL A 95 -6.66 34.81 -2.99
CA VAL A 95 -6.36 35.63 -1.79
C VAL A 95 -5.99 37.08 -2.13
N GLY A 96 -5.96 37.45 -3.42
CA GLY A 96 -5.73 38.81 -3.87
C GLY A 96 -4.27 39.19 -4.06
N VAL A 97 -3.35 38.23 -4.27
CA VAL A 97 -1.96 38.56 -4.64
C VAL A 97 -1.97 39.34 -5.96
N GLY A 98 -1.53 40.61 -5.90
CA GLY A 98 -1.51 41.54 -7.03
C GLY A 98 -2.72 42.48 -7.12
N ASP A 99 -3.67 42.41 -6.18
CA ASP A 99 -4.80 43.33 -6.08
C ASP A 99 -4.55 44.42 -5.03
N GLN A 100 -4.72 45.69 -5.42
CA GLN A 100 -4.52 46.86 -4.54
C GLN A 100 -5.58 46.97 -3.43
N ALA A 101 -6.77 46.39 -3.64
CA ALA A 101 -7.85 46.38 -2.64
C ALA A 101 -7.68 45.27 -1.59
N SER A 102 -6.82 44.28 -1.84
CA SER A 102 -6.62 43.13 -0.99
C SER A 102 -5.57 43.38 0.08
N THR A 103 -5.86 42.99 1.33
CA THR A 103 -4.94 43.20 2.45
C THR A 103 -4.17 41.93 2.79
N VAL A 104 -2.90 42.09 3.14
CA VAL A 104 -2.05 40.98 3.64
C VAL A 104 -2.71 40.29 4.84
N THR A 105 -3.36 41.05 5.73
CA THR A 105 -4.06 40.50 6.89
C THR A 105 -5.19 39.54 6.51
N ALA A 106 -6.03 39.89 5.54
CA ALA A 106 -7.14 39.03 5.08
C ALA A 106 -6.62 37.74 4.44
N ALA A 107 -5.56 37.83 3.63
CA ALA A 107 -4.89 36.67 3.08
C ALA A 107 -4.34 35.76 4.19
N THR A 108 -3.63 36.33 5.17
CA THR A 108 -3.09 35.59 6.33
C THR A 108 -4.18 34.90 7.13
N VAL A 109 -5.32 35.55 7.40
CA VAL A 109 -6.46 34.92 8.09
C VAL A 109 -6.98 33.73 7.29
N THR A 110 -7.09 33.84 5.97
CA THR A 110 -7.52 32.72 5.11
C THR A 110 -6.55 31.53 5.20
N TRP A 111 -5.24 31.78 5.20
CA TRP A 111 -4.23 30.74 5.40
C TRP A 111 -4.34 30.06 6.77
N LEU A 112 -4.46 30.85 7.84
CA LEU A 112 -4.61 30.31 9.21
C LEU A 112 -5.87 29.45 9.35
N LEU A 113 -6.99 29.88 8.78
CA LEU A 113 -8.24 29.11 8.79
C LEU A 113 -8.11 27.80 7.99
N LYS A 114 -7.50 27.87 6.80
CA LYS A 114 -7.24 26.70 5.95
C LYS A 114 -6.38 25.68 6.69
N ASP A 115 -5.25 26.11 7.22
CA ASP A 115 -4.29 25.24 7.90
C ASP A 115 -4.86 24.70 9.20
N GLY A 116 -5.51 25.54 10.01
CA GLY A 116 -6.16 25.13 11.26
C GLY A 116 -7.25 24.08 11.03
N THR A 117 -8.12 24.28 10.03
CA THR A 117 -9.16 23.30 9.66
C THR A 117 -8.52 21.99 9.20
N GLY A 118 -7.47 22.06 8.38
CA GLY A 118 -6.73 20.89 7.91
C GLY A 118 -6.05 20.11 9.04
N MET A 119 -5.46 20.80 10.01
CA MET A 119 -4.81 20.21 11.18
C MET A 119 -5.81 19.49 12.10
N LEU A 120 -6.99 20.07 12.34
CA LEU A 120 -8.05 19.37 13.09
C LEU A 120 -8.56 18.14 12.33
N GLY A 121 -8.72 18.28 11.01
CA GLY A 121 -9.13 17.21 10.12
C GLY A 121 -8.23 15.99 10.12
N ARG A 122 -6.91 16.19 10.00
CA ARG A 122 -5.94 15.08 10.04
C ARG A 122 -5.97 14.32 11.37
N ILE A 123 -6.13 15.03 12.49
CA ILE A 123 -6.19 14.41 13.83
C ILE A 123 -7.46 13.55 13.93
N LEU A 124 -8.60 14.12 13.54
CA LEU A 124 -9.88 13.40 13.56
C LEU A 124 -9.86 12.17 12.64
N PHE A 125 -9.32 12.31 11.43
CA PHE A 125 -9.22 11.22 10.47
C PHE A 125 -8.28 10.11 10.95
N ALA A 126 -7.11 10.47 11.48
CA ALA A 126 -6.16 9.52 12.06
C ALA A 126 -6.79 8.74 13.23
N TRP A 127 -7.54 9.42 14.09
CA TRP A 127 -8.27 8.78 15.18
C TRP A 127 -9.36 7.82 14.68
N MET A 128 -10.13 8.20 13.67
CA MET A 128 -11.26 7.39 13.18
C MET A 128 -10.85 6.21 12.28
N LYS A 129 -9.76 6.34 11.53
CA LYS A 129 -9.41 5.41 10.43
C LYS A 129 -7.98 4.87 10.47
N GLY A 130 -7.11 5.40 11.33
CA GLY A 130 -5.68 5.10 11.33
C GLY A 130 -5.33 3.61 11.43
N SER A 131 -6.13 2.82 12.16
CA SER A 131 -5.88 1.38 12.38
C SER A 131 -6.12 0.47 11.19
N LYS A 132 -6.70 0.98 10.09
CA LYS A 132 -7.05 0.17 8.90
C LYS A 132 -6.39 0.64 7.61
N LEU A 133 -5.52 1.65 7.67
CA LEU A 133 -4.92 2.26 6.47
C LEU A 133 -3.90 1.34 5.79
N ASP A 134 -3.17 0.53 6.55
CA ASP A 134 -2.19 -0.43 6.03
C ASP A 134 -2.86 -1.68 5.45
N CYS A 135 -4.00 -2.09 6.01
CA CYS A 135 -4.77 -3.26 5.59
C CYS A 135 -5.11 -3.25 4.09
N ASP A 136 -5.59 -2.09 3.63
CA ASP A 136 -6.05 -1.88 2.25
C ASP A 136 -5.22 -0.80 1.54
N ALA A 137 -3.89 -0.85 1.72
CA ALA A 137 -3.00 0.23 1.28
C ALA A 137 -3.16 0.62 -0.21
N LYS A 138 -3.38 -0.36 -1.10
CA LYS A 138 -3.62 -0.10 -2.52
C LYS A 138 -4.89 0.74 -2.77
N GLN A 139 -5.94 0.46 -2.01
CA GLN A 139 -7.25 1.09 -2.16
C GLN A 139 -7.22 2.50 -1.58
N TRP A 140 -6.60 2.64 -0.40
CA TRP A 140 -6.38 3.94 0.23
C TRP A 140 -5.53 4.86 -0.63
N ARG A 141 -4.52 4.35 -1.35
CA ARG A 141 -3.76 5.16 -2.31
C ARG A 141 -4.63 5.69 -3.45
N LEU A 142 -5.47 4.85 -4.06
CA LEU A 142 -6.38 5.30 -5.12
C LEU A 142 -7.42 6.32 -4.60
N PHE A 143 -8.01 6.04 -3.44
CA PHE A 143 -8.95 6.95 -2.79
C PHE A 143 -8.28 8.30 -2.47
N ALA A 144 -7.10 8.27 -1.87
CA ALA A 144 -6.36 9.49 -1.49
C ALA A 144 -6.04 10.34 -2.72
N ASP A 145 -5.63 9.74 -3.83
CA ASP A 145 -5.32 10.51 -5.04
C ASP A 145 -6.55 11.09 -5.72
N VAL A 146 -7.67 10.37 -5.75
CA VAL A 146 -8.95 10.93 -6.22
C VAL A 146 -9.36 12.11 -5.34
N LEU A 147 -9.27 11.98 -4.01
CA LEU A 147 -9.58 13.05 -3.08
C LEU A 147 -8.62 14.25 -3.24
N ASN A 148 -7.34 13.99 -3.51
CA ASN A 148 -6.35 15.02 -3.79
C ASN A 148 -6.69 15.80 -5.04
N ASP A 149 -7.05 15.10 -6.12
CA ASP A 149 -7.41 15.73 -7.39
C ASP A 149 -8.67 16.58 -7.25
N VAL A 150 -9.68 16.11 -6.50
CA VAL A 150 -10.86 16.91 -6.14
C VAL A 150 -10.45 18.16 -5.36
N ALA A 151 -9.57 18.04 -4.38
CA ALA A 151 -9.10 19.18 -3.59
C ALA A 151 -8.34 20.21 -4.44
N ILE A 152 -7.48 19.75 -5.36
CA ILE A 152 -6.77 20.60 -6.32
C ILE A 152 -7.78 21.31 -7.25
N PHE A 153 -8.80 20.61 -7.73
CA PHE A 153 -9.84 21.22 -8.55
C PHE A 153 -10.60 22.32 -7.80
N MET A 154 -10.97 22.06 -6.54
CA MET A 154 -11.60 23.05 -5.66
C MET A 154 -10.74 24.30 -5.55
N GLU A 155 -9.42 24.16 -5.37
CA GLU A 155 -8.48 25.28 -5.31
C GLU A 155 -8.38 26.05 -6.63
N ILE A 156 -8.36 25.35 -7.77
CA ILE A 156 -8.32 25.97 -9.11
C ILE A 156 -9.58 26.80 -9.37
N VAL A 157 -10.74 26.31 -8.95
CA VAL A 157 -12.04 26.93 -9.20
C VAL A 157 -12.40 27.98 -8.14
N ALA A 158 -11.83 27.92 -6.93
CA ALA A 158 -12.16 28.81 -5.82
C ALA A 158 -12.18 30.32 -6.18
N PRO A 159 -11.25 30.87 -6.98
CA PRO A 159 -11.27 32.29 -7.33
C PRO A 159 -12.50 32.75 -8.10
N ALA A 160 -13.24 31.83 -8.75
CA ALA A 160 -14.52 32.14 -9.40
C ALA A 160 -15.66 32.40 -8.41
N PHE A 161 -15.45 32.11 -7.12
CA PHE A 161 -16.44 32.22 -6.06
C PHE A 161 -15.95 33.07 -4.87
N PRO A 162 -15.70 34.38 -5.04
CA PRO A 162 -15.11 35.22 -3.99
C PRO A 162 -15.85 35.19 -2.65
N ALA A 163 -17.19 35.13 -2.68
CA ALA A 163 -18.02 35.13 -1.47
C ALA A 163 -17.85 33.87 -0.59
N CYS A 164 -17.45 32.74 -1.17
CA CYS A 164 -17.22 31.49 -0.46
C CYS A 164 -15.78 30.97 -0.61
N PHE A 165 -14.87 31.81 -1.11
CA PHE A 165 -13.48 31.45 -1.39
C PHE A 165 -12.83 30.75 -0.19
N THR A 166 -12.82 31.41 0.97
CA THR A 166 -12.23 30.88 2.21
C THR A 166 -12.81 29.52 2.60
N ALA A 167 -14.13 29.32 2.47
CA ALA A 167 -14.76 28.05 2.78
C ALA A 167 -14.30 26.94 1.83
N ILE A 168 -14.20 27.23 0.52
CA ILE A 168 -13.71 26.29 -0.49
C ILE A 168 -12.25 25.90 -0.21
N VAL A 169 -11.36 26.88 0.03
CA VAL A 169 -9.95 26.55 0.32
C VAL A 169 -9.78 25.82 1.65
N CYS A 170 -10.57 26.12 2.68
CA CYS A 170 -10.58 25.34 3.93
C CYS A 170 -11.00 23.88 3.69
N ALA A 171 -12.08 23.65 2.94
CA ALA A 171 -12.54 22.31 2.59
C ALA A 171 -11.51 21.54 1.75
N SER A 172 -10.85 22.21 0.80
CA SER A 172 -9.75 21.60 0.02
C SER A 172 -8.52 21.29 0.90
N GLY A 173 -8.18 22.16 1.86
CA GLY A 173 -7.08 21.95 2.80
C GLY A 173 -7.35 20.78 3.75
N LEU A 174 -8.59 20.64 4.22
CA LEU A 174 -9.07 19.47 4.95
C LEU A 174 -8.88 18.18 4.13
N ALA A 175 -9.36 18.17 2.89
CA ALA A 175 -9.21 17.03 1.99
C ALA A 175 -7.72 16.66 1.80
N LYS A 176 -6.85 17.62 1.47
CA LYS A 176 -5.39 17.40 1.34
C LYS A 176 -4.74 16.87 2.62
N CYS A 177 -5.21 17.30 3.78
CA CYS A 177 -4.71 16.78 5.06
C CYS A 177 -5.10 15.31 5.28
N ILE A 178 -6.32 14.91 4.91
CA ILE A 178 -6.76 13.51 4.94
C ILE A 178 -5.91 12.68 3.98
N VAL A 179 -5.69 13.18 2.76
CA VAL A 179 -4.79 12.57 1.76
C VAL A 179 -3.40 12.38 2.34
N GLY A 180 -2.83 13.39 3.02
CA GLY A 180 -1.51 13.30 3.62
C GLY A 180 -1.40 12.18 4.67
N VAL A 181 -2.43 11.98 5.49
CA VAL A 181 -2.46 10.88 6.48
C VAL A 181 -2.55 9.52 5.79
N ALA A 182 -3.48 9.35 4.85
CA ALA A 182 -3.64 8.10 4.11
C ALA A 182 -2.40 7.76 3.27
N GLY A 183 -1.85 8.74 2.55
CA GLY A 183 -0.62 8.62 1.77
C GLY A 183 0.57 8.24 2.64
N GLY A 184 0.75 8.89 3.80
CA GLY A 184 1.83 8.57 4.73
C GLY A 184 1.75 7.14 5.30
N ALA A 185 0.56 6.73 5.75
CA ALA A 185 0.36 5.39 6.32
C ALA A 185 0.54 4.28 5.26
N THR A 186 -0.03 4.47 4.07
CA THR A 186 0.10 3.49 2.98
C THR A 186 1.51 3.42 2.42
N ARG A 187 2.22 4.55 2.36
CA ARG A 187 3.65 4.58 2.02
C ARG A 187 4.47 3.76 3.02
N ALA A 188 4.24 3.93 4.32
CA ALA A 188 4.92 3.12 5.34
C ALA A 188 4.66 1.62 5.15
N ALA A 189 3.41 1.23 4.86
CA ALA A 189 3.06 -0.16 4.56
C ALA A 189 3.78 -0.71 3.31
N LEU A 190 3.88 0.10 2.24
CA LEU A 190 4.60 -0.28 1.02
C LEU A 190 6.12 -0.37 1.24
N THR A 191 6.73 0.59 1.94
CA THR A 191 8.16 0.56 2.26
C THR A 191 8.52 -0.70 3.04
N MET A 192 7.65 -1.10 3.97
CA MET A 192 7.82 -2.31 4.74
C MET A 192 7.66 -3.59 3.89
N HIS A 193 6.70 -3.63 2.97
CA HIS A 193 6.58 -4.72 1.99
C HIS A 193 7.79 -4.80 1.06
N GLN A 194 8.35 -3.64 0.70
CA GLN A 194 9.46 -3.53 -0.23
C GLN A 194 10.81 -3.86 0.40
N ALA A 195 10.97 -3.73 1.72
CA ALA A 195 12.21 -4.06 2.41
C ALA A 195 12.39 -5.58 2.55
N ARG A 196 13.51 -6.15 2.06
CA ARG A 196 13.79 -7.60 2.12
C ARG A 196 15.01 -7.98 2.95
N ARG A 197 15.72 -6.99 3.51
CA ARG A 197 16.93 -7.20 4.33
C ARG A 197 16.99 -6.27 5.53
N ASP A 198 15.86 -6.12 6.22
CA ASP A 198 15.70 -5.18 7.35
C ASP A 198 16.15 -3.75 7.01
N ASN A 199 15.99 -3.38 5.73
CA ASN A 199 16.52 -2.17 5.12
C ASN A 199 15.44 -1.11 4.91
N MET A 200 14.39 -1.10 5.74
CA MET A 200 13.24 -0.19 5.61
C MET A 200 13.66 1.29 5.57
N ALA A 201 14.65 1.67 6.37
CA ALA A 201 15.17 3.03 6.40
C ALA A 201 15.82 3.45 5.08
N ASP A 202 16.60 2.54 4.45
CA ASP A 202 17.22 2.78 3.15
C ASP A 202 16.17 2.86 2.05
N VAL A 203 15.22 1.91 2.00
CA VAL A 203 14.08 1.95 1.07
C VAL A 203 13.34 3.30 1.16
N SER A 204 13.01 3.74 2.39
CA SER A 204 12.33 5.01 2.64
C SER A 204 13.15 6.23 2.20
N ALA A 205 14.45 6.25 2.51
CA ALA A 205 15.33 7.35 2.11
C ALA A 205 15.51 7.45 0.58
N LYS A 206 15.57 6.32 -0.11
CA LYS A 206 15.70 6.25 -1.57
C LYS A 206 14.42 6.65 -2.27
N ASP A 207 13.28 6.17 -1.78
CA ASP A 207 11.96 6.60 -2.21
C ASP A 207 11.77 8.13 -2.04
N GLY A 208 12.13 8.69 -0.88
CA GLY A 208 12.11 10.14 -0.66
C GLY A 208 13.05 10.93 -1.58
N SER A 209 14.21 10.35 -1.93
CA SER A 209 15.14 10.97 -2.89
C SER A 209 14.59 10.96 -4.32
N GLN A 210 13.93 9.88 -4.73
CA GLN A 210 13.25 9.78 -6.02
C GLN A 210 12.11 10.81 -6.13
N GLU A 211 11.24 10.87 -5.12
CA GLU A 211 10.16 11.85 -5.05
C GLU A 211 10.71 13.30 -5.11
N THR A 212 11.79 13.59 -4.40
CA THR A 212 12.43 14.92 -4.42
C THR A 212 12.94 15.30 -5.81
N LEU A 213 13.61 14.37 -6.53
CA LEU A 213 14.08 14.60 -7.89
C LEU A 213 12.90 14.89 -8.83
N VAL A 214 11.82 14.14 -8.71
CA VAL A 214 10.64 14.29 -9.55
C VAL A 214 9.93 15.61 -9.28
N ASN A 215 9.79 16.00 -8.01
CA ASN A 215 9.24 17.29 -7.63
C ASN A 215 10.11 18.45 -8.14
N LEU A 216 11.44 18.31 -8.15
CA LEU A 216 12.33 19.29 -8.77
C LEU A 216 12.07 19.42 -10.27
N ALA A 217 11.91 18.30 -10.99
CA ALA A 217 11.55 18.32 -12.41
C ALA A 217 10.17 18.98 -12.64
N GLY A 218 9.17 18.63 -11.83
CA GLY A 218 7.84 19.23 -11.85
C GLY A 218 7.88 20.74 -11.60
N LEU A 219 8.72 21.19 -10.66
CA LEU A 219 8.94 22.61 -10.38
C LEU A 219 9.54 23.34 -11.58
N LEU A 220 10.58 22.79 -12.22
CA LEU A 220 11.20 23.40 -13.41
C LEU A 220 10.21 23.52 -14.57
N VAL A 221 9.39 22.49 -14.81
CA VAL A 221 8.34 22.53 -15.83
C VAL A 221 7.27 23.56 -15.45
N SER A 222 6.86 23.61 -14.18
CA SER A 222 5.88 24.57 -13.68
C SER A 222 6.34 26.02 -13.84
N LEU A 223 7.64 26.32 -13.62
CA LEU A 223 8.21 27.65 -13.83
C LEU A 223 8.03 28.14 -15.29
N LEU A 224 8.16 27.23 -16.26
CA LEU A 224 7.96 27.54 -17.67
C LEU A 224 6.46 27.59 -18.04
N LEU A 225 5.65 26.76 -17.39
CA LEU A 225 4.22 26.59 -17.68
C LEU A 225 3.36 27.73 -17.12
N LEU A 226 3.61 28.16 -15.88
CA LEU A 226 2.77 29.11 -15.15
C LEU A 226 2.56 30.45 -15.88
N PRO A 227 3.57 31.05 -16.53
CA PRO A 227 3.36 32.26 -17.33
C PRO A 227 2.39 32.05 -18.51
N LEU A 228 2.40 30.87 -19.14
CA LEU A 228 1.57 30.55 -20.30
C LEU A 228 0.09 30.34 -19.94
N VAL A 229 -0.16 29.77 -18.76
CA VAL A 229 -1.53 29.50 -18.26
C VAL A 229 -2.15 30.73 -17.57
N THR A 230 -1.33 31.73 -17.23
CA THR A 230 -1.81 32.96 -16.58
C THR A 230 -2.86 33.63 -17.46
N ASN A 231 -4.07 33.81 -16.93
CA ASN A 231 -5.24 34.36 -17.64
C ASN A 231 -5.76 33.53 -18.83
N ASN A 232 -5.31 32.27 -18.98
CA ASN A 232 -5.82 31.35 -19.99
C ASN A 232 -6.53 30.16 -19.34
N LEU A 233 -7.79 30.37 -18.92
CA LEU A 233 -8.58 29.35 -18.22
C LEU A 233 -8.76 28.06 -19.02
N LEU A 234 -8.92 28.17 -20.35
CA LEU A 234 -9.06 27.00 -21.21
C LEU A 234 -7.80 26.12 -21.13
N LEU A 235 -6.62 26.74 -21.22
CA LEU A 235 -5.35 26.03 -21.11
C LEU A 235 -5.18 25.44 -19.70
N THR A 236 -5.51 26.20 -18.64
CA THR A 236 -5.46 25.70 -17.25
C THR A 236 -6.32 24.45 -17.06
N TYR A 237 -7.59 24.49 -17.49
CA TYR A 237 -8.50 23.34 -17.34
C TYR A 237 -8.10 22.16 -18.22
N THR A 238 -7.60 22.42 -19.43
CA THR A 238 -7.12 21.36 -20.33
C THR A 238 -5.91 20.64 -19.73
N LEU A 239 -4.92 21.40 -19.23
CA LEU A 239 -3.73 20.83 -18.60
C LEU A 239 -4.08 20.12 -17.29
N TYR A 240 -4.92 20.73 -16.45
CA TYR A 240 -5.40 20.07 -15.25
C TYR A 240 -6.08 18.73 -15.58
N GLY A 241 -7.02 18.70 -16.53
CA GLY A 241 -7.69 17.46 -16.94
C GLY A 241 -6.72 16.40 -17.47
N LEU A 242 -5.75 16.79 -18.30
CA LEU A 242 -4.74 15.89 -18.86
C LEU A 242 -3.83 15.30 -17.76
N PHE A 243 -3.29 16.15 -16.88
CA PHE A 243 -2.39 15.71 -15.82
C PHE A 243 -3.13 14.95 -14.72
N THR A 244 -4.38 15.28 -14.41
CA THR A 244 -5.23 14.48 -13.51
C THR A 244 -5.50 13.10 -14.08
N ALA A 245 -5.82 12.98 -15.38
CA ALA A 245 -5.98 11.67 -16.02
C ALA A 245 -4.68 10.85 -15.99
N LEU A 246 -3.54 11.48 -16.25
CA LEU A 246 -2.22 10.84 -16.14
C LEU A 246 -1.92 10.41 -14.70
N HIS A 247 -2.20 11.27 -13.72
CA HIS A 247 -2.02 11.03 -12.29
C HIS A 247 -2.77 9.78 -11.83
N LEU A 248 -4.08 9.72 -12.09
CA LEU A 248 -4.93 8.58 -11.71
C LEU A 248 -4.55 7.30 -12.45
N TYR A 249 -4.22 7.39 -13.75
CA TYR A 249 -3.75 6.25 -14.52
C TYR A 249 -2.42 5.70 -13.98
N ALA A 250 -1.46 6.59 -13.69
CA ALA A 250 -0.18 6.22 -13.13
C ALA A 250 -0.34 5.56 -11.76
N ASN A 251 -1.17 6.11 -10.87
CA ASN A 251 -1.45 5.47 -9.58
C ASN A 251 -2.08 4.08 -9.76
N TYR A 252 -3.07 3.94 -10.63
CA TYR A 252 -3.67 2.64 -10.95
C TYR A 252 -2.61 1.62 -11.38
N ARG A 253 -1.69 2.02 -12.28
CA ARG A 253 -0.59 1.15 -12.71
C ARG A 253 0.39 0.85 -11.58
N ALA A 254 0.70 1.82 -10.72
CA ALA A 254 1.58 1.65 -9.56
C ALA A 254 1.01 0.63 -8.58
N VAL A 255 -0.24 0.82 -8.11
CA VAL A 255 -0.85 -0.10 -7.13
C VAL A 255 -1.12 -1.50 -7.69
N ARG A 256 -1.32 -1.62 -9.01
CA ARG A 256 -1.42 -2.91 -9.69
C ARG A 256 -0.10 -3.65 -9.77
N ALA A 257 1.02 -2.92 -9.85
CA ALA A 257 2.35 -3.53 -9.89
C ALA A 257 2.73 -4.15 -8.54
N VAL A 258 2.27 -3.56 -7.42
CA VAL A 258 2.55 -4.04 -6.07
C VAL A 258 1.87 -5.38 -5.83
N CYS A 259 2.64 -6.42 -5.56
CA CYS A 259 2.18 -7.77 -5.24
C CYS A 259 2.41 -8.07 -3.77
N MET A 260 1.49 -7.61 -2.91
CA MET A 260 1.53 -7.84 -1.46
C MET A 260 1.40 -9.34 -1.13
N GLU A 261 2.27 -9.83 -0.24
CA GLU A 261 2.26 -11.20 0.28
C GLU A 261 1.41 -11.34 1.56
N THR A 262 0.97 -10.22 2.13
CA THR A 262 0.07 -10.19 3.28
C THR A 262 -1.38 -10.34 2.85
N LEU A 263 -2.14 -11.08 3.65
CA LEU A 263 -3.57 -11.25 3.44
C LEU A 263 -4.34 -10.01 3.90
N ASN A 264 -5.14 -9.45 3.00
CA ASN A 264 -6.31 -8.64 3.35
C ASN A 264 -7.59 -9.43 3.08
N TYR A 265 -8.75 -8.89 3.47
CA TYR A 265 -10.04 -9.57 3.26
C TYR A 265 -10.25 -10.01 1.80
N ALA A 266 -9.95 -9.13 0.84
CA ALA A 266 -10.16 -9.40 -0.58
C ALA A 266 -9.26 -10.53 -1.12
N ARG A 267 -7.97 -10.52 -0.76
CA ARG A 267 -7.01 -11.57 -1.13
C ARG A 267 -7.38 -12.89 -0.47
N LEU A 268 -7.73 -12.89 0.82
CA LEU A 268 -8.14 -14.11 1.53
C LEU A 268 -9.36 -14.75 0.87
N ARG A 269 -10.38 -13.95 0.51
CA ARG A 269 -11.57 -14.45 -0.19
C ARG A 269 -11.23 -15.09 -1.54
N LEU A 270 -10.35 -14.47 -2.33
CA LEU A 270 -9.91 -15.02 -3.62
C LEU A 270 -9.13 -16.32 -3.45
N VAL A 271 -8.20 -16.35 -2.50
CA VAL A 271 -7.38 -17.51 -2.15
C VAL A 271 -8.26 -18.68 -1.67
N LEU A 272 -9.18 -18.42 -0.74
CA LEU A 272 -10.10 -19.44 -0.21
C LEU A 272 -10.99 -20.02 -1.31
N ARG A 273 -11.57 -19.17 -2.17
CA ARG A 273 -12.39 -19.65 -3.30
C ARG A 273 -11.60 -20.54 -4.26
N HIS A 274 -10.33 -20.21 -4.52
CA HIS A 274 -9.47 -21.04 -5.36
C HIS A 274 -9.17 -22.38 -4.67
N PHE A 275 -8.84 -22.36 -3.38
CA PHE A 275 -8.57 -23.54 -2.59
C PHE A 275 -9.77 -24.49 -2.51
N LEU A 276 -10.98 -23.99 -2.23
CA LEU A 276 -12.18 -24.82 -2.19
C LEU A 276 -12.44 -25.52 -3.55
N ARG A 277 -12.11 -24.85 -4.66
CA ARG A 277 -12.30 -25.38 -6.02
C ARG A 277 -11.24 -26.38 -6.45
N HIS A 278 -9.99 -26.16 -6.08
CA HIS A 278 -8.85 -26.90 -6.65
C HIS A 278 -8.06 -27.72 -5.63
N GLY A 279 -8.28 -27.51 -4.34
CA GLY A 279 -7.47 -28.11 -3.26
C GLY A 279 -6.08 -27.49 -3.12
N GLU A 280 -5.78 -26.43 -3.87
CA GLU A 280 -4.47 -25.79 -3.93
C GLU A 280 -4.57 -24.31 -3.55
N VAL A 281 -3.54 -23.78 -2.91
CA VAL A 281 -3.48 -22.35 -2.56
C VAL A 281 -2.66 -21.62 -3.63
N PRO A 282 -3.24 -20.63 -4.35
CA PRO A 282 -2.51 -19.92 -5.39
C PRO A 282 -1.46 -18.98 -4.81
N HIS A 283 -0.36 -18.79 -5.54
CA HIS A 283 0.69 -17.82 -5.20
C HIS A 283 0.18 -16.35 -5.29
N PRO A 284 0.69 -15.40 -4.49
CA PRO A 284 0.28 -13.98 -4.53
C PRO A 284 0.22 -13.36 -5.92
N THR A 285 1.17 -13.68 -6.79
CA THR A 285 1.21 -13.18 -8.18
C THR A 285 0.01 -13.59 -9.03
N HIS A 286 -0.63 -14.72 -8.73
CA HIS A 286 -1.86 -15.16 -9.40
C HIS A 286 -3.10 -14.39 -8.91
N ILE A 287 -3.12 -14.04 -7.63
CA ILE A 287 -4.23 -13.33 -6.98
C ILE A 287 -4.17 -11.82 -7.22
N ASN A 288 -2.96 -11.24 -7.25
CA ASN A 288 -2.72 -9.81 -7.41
C ASN A 288 -3.54 -9.12 -8.53
N PRO A 289 -3.58 -9.62 -9.79
CA PRO A 289 -4.37 -8.97 -10.85
C PRO A 289 -5.89 -9.04 -10.62
N GLN A 290 -6.35 -10.03 -9.86
CA GLN A 290 -7.76 -10.27 -9.55
C GLN A 290 -8.22 -9.48 -8.31
N GLU A 291 -7.28 -8.98 -7.50
CA GLU A 291 -7.59 -8.22 -6.29
C GLU A 291 -8.47 -7.01 -6.63
N PRO A 292 -9.69 -6.93 -6.07
CA PRO A 292 -10.53 -5.76 -6.23
C PRO A 292 -9.90 -4.58 -5.48
N LEU A 293 -9.93 -3.40 -6.11
CA LEU A 293 -9.42 -2.16 -5.52
C LEU A 293 -10.54 -1.42 -4.76
N VAL A 294 -11.44 -2.17 -4.12
CA VAL A 294 -12.55 -1.66 -3.32
C VAL A 294 -12.59 -2.33 -1.94
N PRO A 295 -12.90 -1.59 -0.85
CA PRO A 295 -12.87 -2.13 0.50
C PRO A 295 -13.85 -3.28 0.71
N GLY A 296 -13.47 -4.22 1.58
CA GLY A 296 -14.36 -5.24 2.11
C GLY A 296 -14.30 -5.28 3.63
N THR A 297 -15.25 -5.96 4.25
CA THR A 297 -15.35 -6.04 5.72
C THR A 297 -15.67 -7.45 6.15
N VAL A 298 -15.00 -7.90 7.20
CA VAL A 298 -15.33 -9.12 7.95
C VAL A 298 -15.25 -8.80 9.44
N SER A 299 -16.13 -9.38 10.23
CA SER A 299 -16.15 -9.24 11.69
C SER A 299 -15.94 -10.61 12.31
N VAL A 300 -15.05 -10.70 13.30
CA VAL A 300 -14.72 -11.95 13.99
C VAL A 300 -14.62 -11.73 15.49
N ALA A 301 -15.11 -12.71 16.25
CA ALA A 301 -14.95 -12.76 17.70
C ALA A 301 -13.83 -13.75 18.05
N LEU A 302 -12.91 -13.34 18.92
CA LEU A 302 -11.70 -14.09 19.24
C LEU A 302 -11.41 -14.07 20.73
N HIS A 303 -10.66 -15.07 21.18
CA HIS A 303 -10.09 -15.10 22.53
C HIS A 303 -9.08 -13.94 22.72
N PRO A 304 -8.89 -13.40 23.95
CA PRO A 304 -7.96 -12.30 24.21
C PRO A 304 -6.51 -12.57 23.78
N TYR A 305 -6.09 -13.83 23.81
CA TYR A 305 -4.73 -14.26 23.42
C TYR A 305 -4.62 -14.84 22.02
N ALA A 306 -5.64 -14.66 21.17
CA ALA A 306 -5.59 -15.22 19.82
C ALA A 306 -4.51 -14.52 18.97
N GLU A 307 -3.67 -15.31 18.31
CA GLU A 307 -2.55 -14.88 17.48
C GLU A 307 -2.97 -14.71 16.00
N SER A 308 -2.03 -14.32 15.14
CA SER A 308 -2.29 -14.06 13.72
C SER A 308 -2.98 -15.21 12.99
N VAL A 309 -2.56 -16.45 13.28
CA VAL A 309 -3.14 -17.65 12.67
C VAL A 309 -4.58 -17.87 13.12
N ASP A 310 -4.90 -17.57 14.39
CA ASP A 310 -6.27 -17.68 14.91
C ASP A 310 -7.20 -16.65 14.24
N VAL A 311 -6.69 -15.45 13.96
CA VAL A 311 -7.46 -14.44 13.20
C VAL A 311 -7.71 -14.90 11.77
N ILE A 312 -6.68 -15.45 11.10
CA ILE A 312 -6.82 -16.03 9.77
C ILE A 312 -7.85 -17.17 9.80
N HIS A 313 -7.79 -18.06 10.79
CA HIS A 313 -8.73 -19.16 10.99
C HIS A 313 -10.18 -18.67 11.10
N ALA A 314 -10.44 -17.70 11.98
CA ALA A 314 -11.77 -17.14 12.16
C ALA A 314 -12.28 -16.42 10.90
N CYS A 315 -11.40 -15.70 10.17
CA CYS A 315 -11.79 -15.06 8.92
C CYS A 315 -12.08 -16.07 7.80
N VAL A 316 -11.31 -17.17 7.73
CA VAL A 316 -11.60 -18.28 6.80
C VAL A 316 -12.95 -18.91 7.13
N HIS A 317 -13.28 -19.09 8.41
CA HIS A 317 -14.58 -19.60 8.82
C HIS A 317 -15.72 -18.71 8.32
N ALA A 318 -15.62 -17.40 8.58
CA ALA A 318 -16.62 -16.43 8.17
C ALA A 318 -16.81 -16.42 6.64
N LEU A 319 -15.71 -16.46 5.88
CA LEU A 319 -15.74 -16.50 4.42
C LEU A 319 -16.25 -17.83 3.85
N LEU A 320 -15.97 -18.94 4.54
CA LEU A 320 -16.51 -20.25 4.20
C LEU A 320 -18.03 -20.24 4.34
N LEU A 321 -18.55 -19.73 5.47
CA LEU A 321 -19.99 -19.58 5.70
C LEU A 321 -20.63 -18.64 4.67
N GLU A 322 -20.00 -17.49 4.37
CA GLU A 322 -20.46 -16.57 3.31
C GLU A 322 -20.56 -17.30 1.96
N THR A 323 -19.57 -18.13 1.63
CA THR A 323 -19.54 -18.88 0.38
C THR A 323 -20.61 -19.98 0.36
N LEU A 324 -20.80 -20.72 1.45
CA LEU A 324 -21.81 -21.78 1.54
C LEU A 324 -23.24 -21.22 1.49
N LEU A 325 -23.49 -20.07 2.13
CA LEU A 325 -24.83 -19.48 2.20
C LEU A 325 -25.24 -18.77 0.91
N TYR A 326 -24.31 -18.05 0.26
CA TYR A 326 -24.66 -17.09 -0.80
C TYR A 326 -24.11 -17.39 -2.19
N GLN A 327 -23.29 -18.43 -2.37
CA GLN A 327 -22.71 -18.77 -3.67
C GLN A 327 -23.06 -20.20 -4.08
N ASP A 328 -23.38 -20.37 -5.36
CA ASP A 328 -23.52 -21.70 -5.95
C ASP A 328 -22.14 -22.37 -6.06
N LEU A 329 -21.98 -23.47 -5.34
CA LEU A 329 -20.75 -24.24 -5.35
C LEU A 329 -20.75 -25.23 -6.51
N PRO A 330 -19.67 -25.30 -7.31
CA PRO A 330 -19.60 -26.28 -8.39
C PRO A 330 -19.52 -27.72 -7.84
N PRO A 331 -20.02 -28.72 -8.57
CA PRO A 331 -19.96 -30.13 -8.12
C PRO A 331 -18.53 -30.69 -8.08
N THR A 332 -17.57 -30.01 -8.72
CA THR A 332 -16.15 -30.42 -8.83
C THR A 332 -15.26 -29.91 -7.69
N LEU A 333 -15.84 -29.49 -6.56
CA LEU A 333 -15.07 -29.01 -5.41
C LEU A 333 -14.14 -30.10 -4.85
N TRP A 334 -13.00 -29.66 -4.34
CA TRP A 334 -12.18 -30.47 -3.46
C TRP A 334 -12.95 -30.68 -2.14
N GLU A 335 -13.04 -31.93 -1.66
CA GLU A 335 -13.96 -32.34 -0.58
C GLU A 335 -15.45 -32.00 -0.82
N GLY A 336 -15.88 -31.99 -2.08
CA GLY A 336 -17.21 -31.53 -2.51
C GLY A 336 -18.40 -32.23 -1.84
N SER A 337 -18.32 -33.52 -1.51
CA SER A 337 -19.44 -34.25 -0.89
C SER A 337 -19.83 -33.69 0.48
N SER A 338 -18.85 -33.40 1.33
CA SER A 338 -19.07 -32.78 2.65
C SER A 338 -19.48 -31.32 2.57
N LEU A 339 -18.86 -30.53 1.68
CA LEU A 339 -19.19 -29.11 1.53
C LEU A 339 -20.59 -28.91 0.95
N LEU A 340 -20.98 -29.73 -0.03
CA LEU A 340 -22.33 -29.71 -0.61
C LEU A 340 -23.39 -30.20 0.37
N ALA A 341 -23.07 -31.21 1.20
CA ALA A 341 -23.95 -31.66 2.26
C ALA A 341 -24.20 -30.55 3.29
N LEU A 342 -23.14 -29.88 3.74
CA LEU A 342 -23.23 -28.75 4.67
C LEU A 342 -23.98 -27.56 4.03
N GLN A 343 -23.68 -27.21 2.77
CA GLN A 343 -24.39 -26.15 2.04
C GLN A 343 -25.90 -26.45 1.95
N CYS A 344 -26.26 -27.69 1.61
CA CYS A 344 -27.67 -28.09 1.50
C CYS A 344 -28.39 -27.96 2.85
N LYS A 345 -27.72 -28.28 3.97
CA LYS A 345 -28.26 -28.06 5.31
C LYS A 345 -28.38 -26.58 5.65
N LEU A 346 -27.30 -25.81 5.50
CA LEU A 346 -27.28 -24.37 5.81
C LEU A 346 -28.32 -23.57 5.02
N GLN A 347 -28.54 -23.90 3.74
CA GLN A 347 -29.55 -23.23 2.91
C GLN A 347 -30.99 -23.67 3.24
N LYS A 348 -31.17 -24.84 3.86
CA LYS A 348 -32.48 -25.34 4.33
C LYS A 348 -32.77 -24.97 5.79
N GLY A 349 -31.74 -24.69 6.57
CA GLY A 349 -31.77 -24.54 8.03
C GLY A 349 -32.27 -23.18 8.52
N LYS A 350 -32.69 -23.14 9.78
CA LYS A 350 -33.12 -21.94 10.51
C LYS A 350 -32.00 -21.28 11.33
N GLY A 351 -30.76 -21.78 11.26
CA GLY A 351 -29.62 -21.28 12.03
C GLY A 351 -29.56 -21.83 13.45
N ASP A 352 -29.55 -23.16 13.58
CA ASP A 352 -29.46 -23.85 14.89
C ASP A 352 -27.99 -24.13 15.27
N ASP A 353 -27.70 -24.34 16.56
CA ASP A 353 -26.34 -24.59 17.11
C ASP A 353 -25.62 -25.78 16.43
N GLU A 354 -26.37 -26.74 15.89
CA GLU A 354 -25.87 -27.92 15.20
C GLU A 354 -25.20 -27.57 13.85
N ASP A 355 -25.74 -26.60 13.12
CA ASP A 355 -25.17 -26.09 11.87
C ASP A 355 -23.82 -25.39 12.11
N SER A 356 -23.71 -24.68 13.24
CA SER A 356 -22.47 -24.02 13.66
C SER A 356 -21.37 -25.04 13.97
N ASN A 357 -21.70 -26.09 14.74
CA ASN A 357 -20.75 -27.14 15.10
C ASN A 357 -20.26 -27.94 13.88
N GLU A 358 -21.14 -28.27 12.92
CA GLU A 358 -20.72 -28.93 11.67
C GLU A 358 -19.80 -28.03 10.82
N SER A 359 -20.06 -26.73 10.77
CA SER A 359 -19.20 -25.79 10.04
C SER A 359 -17.79 -25.69 10.64
N HIS A 360 -17.67 -25.76 11.97
CA HIS A 360 -16.40 -25.83 12.68
C HIS A 360 -15.65 -27.14 12.37
N GLN A 361 -16.34 -28.29 12.38
CA GLN A 361 -15.70 -29.57 12.05
C GLN A 361 -15.15 -29.62 10.63
N VAL A 362 -15.88 -29.05 9.67
CA VAL A 362 -15.39 -28.93 8.29
C VAL A 362 -14.16 -28.04 8.24
N LEU A 363 -14.19 -26.90 8.94
CA LEU A 363 -13.06 -25.98 8.99
C LEU A 363 -11.81 -26.64 9.61
N ASP A 364 -11.95 -27.32 10.75
CA ASP A 364 -10.85 -28.02 11.43
C ASP A 364 -10.16 -29.05 10.52
N ARG A 365 -10.92 -29.66 9.59
CA ARG A 365 -10.38 -30.60 8.61
C ARG A 365 -9.61 -29.91 7.49
N ILE A 366 -10.15 -28.81 6.93
CA ILE A 366 -9.56 -28.16 5.75
C ILE A 366 -8.47 -27.15 6.08
N PHE A 367 -8.56 -26.50 7.24
CA PHE A 367 -7.70 -25.38 7.59
C PHE A 367 -6.21 -25.76 7.70
N PRO A 368 -5.82 -26.92 8.25
CA PRO A 368 -4.41 -27.31 8.28
C PRO A 368 -3.78 -27.40 6.88
N ALA A 369 -4.51 -27.96 5.91
CA ALA A 369 -4.06 -28.03 4.53
C ALA A 369 -4.03 -26.64 3.87
N PHE A 370 -5.03 -25.80 4.14
CA PHE A 370 -5.10 -24.43 3.66
C PHE A 370 -3.93 -23.58 4.19
N LEU A 371 -3.65 -23.65 5.49
CA LEU A 371 -2.56 -22.92 6.13
C LEU A 371 -1.19 -23.37 5.62
N ALA A 372 -0.98 -24.69 5.49
CA ALA A 372 0.23 -25.22 4.89
C ALA A 372 0.38 -24.75 3.43
N GLY A 373 -0.71 -24.70 2.68
CA GLY A 373 -0.75 -24.15 1.32
C GLY A 373 -0.41 -22.66 1.26
N LEU A 374 -0.92 -21.84 2.19
CA LEU A 374 -0.57 -20.42 2.30
C LEU A 374 0.94 -20.24 2.46
N MET A 375 1.53 -20.94 3.43
CA MET A 375 2.97 -20.86 3.71
C MET A 375 3.81 -21.37 2.53
N ALA A 376 3.43 -22.50 1.92
CA ALA A 376 4.13 -23.07 0.77
C ALA A 376 4.07 -22.18 -0.48
N SER A 377 2.97 -21.45 -0.66
CA SER A 377 2.75 -20.54 -1.79
C SER A 377 3.26 -19.11 -1.55
N GLY A 378 4.00 -18.86 -0.46
CA GLY A 378 4.67 -17.59 -0.19
C GLY A 378 3.79 -16.50 0.43
N TRP A 379 2.66 -16.86 1.05
CA TRP A 379 1.87 -15.90 1.83
C TRP A 379 2.45 -15.70 3.23
N VAL A 380 2.40 -14.47 3.72
CA VAL A 380 2.77 -14.10 5.09
C VAL A 380 1.60 -14.40 6.02
N THR A 381 1.82 -15.28 7.00
CA THR A 381 0.77 -15.77 7.94
C THR A 381 1.01 -15.36 9.39
N ASP A 382 2.24 -15.01 9.75
CA ASP A 382 2.64 -14.49 11.06
C ASP A 382 2.20 -13.04 11.27
N ARG A 383 1.93 -12.32 10.18
CA ARG A 383 1.30 -11.00 10.18
C ARG A 383 0.15 -10.93 9.18
N HIS A 384 -1.06 -10.70 9.68
CA HIS A 384 -2.21 -10.44 8.83
C HIS A 384 -2.53 -8.95 8.72
N LEU A 385 -3.14 -8.58 7.59
CA LEU A 385 -3.64 -7.24 7.26
C LEU A 385 -5.12 -7.32 6.85
N LEU A 386 -5.85 -8.24 7.49
CA LEU A 386 -7.23 -8.59 7.16
C LEU A 386 -8.23 -7.44 7.38
N GLY A 387 -7.89 -6.46 8.22
CA GLY A 387 -8.76 -5.32 8.53
C GLY A 387 -10.07 -5.71 9.23
N ALA A 388 -10.11 -6.91 9.79
CA ALA A 388 -11.28 -7.47 10.45
C ALA A 388 -11.71 -6.58 11.63
N ASP A 389 -13.02 -6.48 11.84
CA ASP A 389 -13.54 -5.94 13.10
C ASP A 389 -13.42 -7.03 14.17
N GLU A 390 -12.30 -7.00 14.88
CA GLU A 390 -11.92 -8.02 15.86
C GLU A 390 -12.47 -7.67 17.24
N TRP A 391 -13.30 -8.54 17.79
CA TRP A 391 -13.82 -8.40 19.15
C TRP A 391 -13.13 -9.43 20.04
N ARG A 392 -12.39 -8.97 21.05
CA ARG A 392 -11.71 -9.82 22.02
C ARG A 392 -12.65 -10.09 23.20
N VAL A 393 -13.09 -11.33 23.35
CA VAL A 393 -14.14 -11.73 24.31
C VAL A 393 -13.59 -12.72 25.32
N ASP A 394 -13.72 -12.40 26.60
CA ASP A 394 -13.51 -13.34 27.71
C ASP A 394 -14.86 -13.92 28.13
N TRP A 395 -15.06 -15.21 27.88
CA TRP A 395 -16.32 -15.87 28.16
C TRP A 395 -16.41 -16.21 29.64
N ILE A 396 -17.37 -15.59 30.35
CA ILE A 396 -17.68 -15.95 31.73
C ILE A 396 -18.38 -17.32 31.73
N MET A 397 -17.60 -18.40 31.81
CA MET A 397 -18.12 -19.74 32.00
C MET A 397 -18.86 -19.77 33.33
N SER A 398 -20.20 -19.90 33.32
CA SER A 398 -20.94 -20.12 34.55
C SER A 398 -20.44 -21.42 35.16
N THR A 399 -19.85 -21.37 36.35
CA THR A 399 -19.63 -22.57 37.15
C THR A 399 -20.99 -23.19 37.40
N LYS A 400 -21.36 -24.22 36.62
CA LYS A 400 -22.45 -25.11 37.00
C LYS A 400 -22.09 -25.62 38.39
N LYS A 401 -22.79 -25.12 39.41
CA LYS A 401 -22.70 -25.63 40.77
C LYS A 401 -22.92 -27.13 40.68
N ALA A 402 -21.89 -27.90 41.03
CA ALA A 402 -22.07 -29.28 41.39
C ALA A 402 -23.05 -29.29 42.58
N GLN A 403 -24.26 -29.80 42.35
CA GLN A 403 -25.19 -30.22 43.38
C GLN A 403 -25.40 -31.72 43.24
#